data_AF-A0A6G9Y0X9-F1
#
_entry.id   AF-A0A6G9Y0X9-F1
#
_cell.length_a   1.000
_cell.length_b   1.000
_cell.length_c   1.000
_cell.angle_alpha   90.00
_cell.angle_beta   90.00
_cell.angle_gamma   90.00
#
_symmetry.space_group_name_H-M   'P 1'
#
loop_
_entity.id
_entity.type
_entity.pdbx_description
1 polymer ?
#
loop_
_entity_poly.entity_id
_entity_poly.type
_entity_poly.pdbx_seq_one_letter_code
_entity_poly.pdbx_strand_id
1 'polypeptide(L)'
;MHHARVDALRGTRTERGYGTAHSARFRAGVLARDDQTCQMCGGFADVADHHPLSRRELVAAGLDADDPQYGRALCVYCHNRHTGRTQGHGNLGKAR
;
A
#
# COMPACT_ATOMS: atom_id res chain seq x y z
N MET A 1 -27.90 -2.33 -6.55
CA MET A 1 -27.34 -1.09 -7.14
C MET A 1 -26.91 -0.10 -6.03
N HIS A 2 -25.86 -0.35 -5.25
CA HIS A 2 -25.42 0.62 -4.20
C HIS A 2 -23.93 0.47 -3.87
N HIS A 3 -23.03 0.78 -4.82
CA HIS A 3 -21.57 0.79 -4.60
C HIS A 3 -20.93 2.20 -4.67
N ALA A 4 -21.69 3.25 -4.99
CA ALA A 4 -21.12 4.54 -5.40
C ALA A 4 -20.81 5.53 -4.25
N ARG A 5 -21.21 5.27 -3.00
CA ARG A 5 -21.15 6.28 -1.92
C ARG A 5 -19.94 6.19 -0.99
N VAL A 6 -19.20 5.08 -1.00
CA VAL A 6 -18.08 4.84 -0.06
C VAL A 6 -16.72 5.25 -0.64
N ASP A 7 -16.62 5.42 -1.96
CA ASP A 7 -15.39 5.91 -2.61
C ASP A 7 -15.26 7.44 -2.59
N ALA A 8 -16.38 8.17 -2.59
CA ALA A 8 -16.37 9.64 -2.58
C ALA A 8 -15.77 10.24 -1.29
N LEU A 9 -15.81 9.52 -0.16
CA LEU A 9 -15.23 9.96 1.12
C LEU A 9 -13.75 9.59 1.28
N ARG A 10 -13.17 8.79 0.37
CA ARG A 10 -11.78 8.33 0.48
C ARG A 10 -10.76 9.22 -0.25
N GLY A 11 -11.23 10.23 -0.98
CA GLY A 11 -10.40 11.01 -1.90
C GLY A 11 -9.81 10.16 -3.03
N THR A 12 -9.23 10.80 -4.02
CA THR A 12 -8.50 10.14 -5.10
C THR A 12 -7.17 9.57 -4.59
N ARG A 13 -6.58 8.61 -5.33
CA ARG A 13 -5.23 8.10 -5.02
C ARG A 13 -4.21 9.24 -4.91
N THR A 14 -4.35 10.24 -5.78
CA THR A 14 -3.50 11.43 -5.83
C THR A 14 -3.71 12.34 -4.61
N GLU A 15 -4.96 12.55 -4.17
CA GLU A 15 -5.28 13.32 -2.95
C GLU A 15 -4.75 12.65 -1.67
N ARG A 16 -4.56 11.34 -1.67
CA ARG A 16 -3.92 10.60 -0.57
C ARG A 16 -2.39 10.56 -0.65
N GLY A 17 -1.79 11.26 -1.63
CA GLY A 17 -0.34 11.35 -1.82
C GLY A 17 0.28 10.19 -2.61
N TYR A 18 -0.52 9.36 -3.27
CA TYR A 18 -0.04 8.30 -4.18
C TYR A 18 0.06 8.82 -5.63
N GLY A 19 0.81 9.91 -5.81
CA GLY A 19 0.99 10.57 -7.11
C GLY A 19 2.05 9.91 -8.00
N THR A 20 2.47 10.63 -9.04
CA THR A 20 3.49 10.16 -9.99
C THR A 20 4.83 9.87 -9.31
N ALA A 21 5.24 10.69 -8.34
CA ALA A 21 6.47 10.48 -7.56
C ALA A 21 6.44 9.13 -6.82
N HIS A 22 5.32 8.82 -6.17
CA HIS A 22 5.12 7.54 -5.50
C HIS A 22 5.23 6.35 -6.47
N SER A 23 4.62 6.45 -7.65
CA SER A 23 4.67 5.36 -8.63
C SER A 23 6.06 5.22 -9.28
N ALA A 24 6.72 6.33 -9.59
CA ALA A 24 7.99 6.36 -10.31
C ALA A 24 9.21 6.11 -9.42
N ARG A 25 9.19 6.54 -8.16
CA ARG A 25 10.32 6.40 -7.24
C ARG A 25 10.07 5.29 -6.21
N PHE A 26 8.99 5.38 -5.45
CA PHE A 26 8.74 4.42 -4.37
C PHE A 26 8.50 3.01 -4.92
N ARG A 27 7.50 2.81 -5.79
CA ARG A 27 7.20 1.47 -6.31
C ARG A 27 8.37 0.89 -7.12
N ALA A 28 8.91 1.65 -8.07
CA ALA A 28 10.02 1.18 -8.90
C ALA A 28 11.26 0.86 -8.05
N GLY A 29 11.61 1.73 -7.09
CA GLY A 29 12.77 1.53 -6.22
C GLY A 29 12.61 0.31 -5.31
N VAL A 30 11.43 0.10 -4.73
CA VAL A 30 11.14 -1.08 -3.87
C VAL A 30 11.23 -2.37 -4.68
N LEU A 31 10.59 -2.41 -5.86
CA LEU A 31 10.60 -3.60 -6.70
C LEU A 31 12.00 -3.93 -7.22
N ALA A 32 12.80 -2.91 -7.56
CA ALA A 32 14.17 -3.11 -8.01
C ALA A 32 15.07 -3.61 -6.87
N ARG A 33 14.94 -3.04 -5.66
CA ARG A 33 15.73 -3.47 -4.51
C ARG A 33 15.44 -4.92 -4.11
N ASP A 34 14.16 -5.29 -4.13
CA ASP A 34 13.72 -6.61 -3.71
C ASP A 34 13.74 -7.64 -4.87
N ASP A 35 14.41 -7.31 -5.99
CA ASP A 35 14.53 -8.16 -7.19
C ASP A 35 13.18 -8.76 -7.64
N GLN A 36 12.14 -7.93 -7.64
CA GLN A 36 10.76 -8.32 -7.94
C GLN A 36 10.29 -9.57 -7.18
N THR A 37 10.81 -9.76 -5.96
CA THR A 37 10.51 -10.92 -5.12
C THR A 37 9.62 -10.50 -3.96
N CYS A 38 8.50 -11.20 -3.81
CA CYS A 38 7.55 -10.99 -2.73
C CYS A 38 8.18 -11.34 -1.40
N GLN A 39 8.37 -10.34 -0.54
CA GLN A 39 9.02 -10.48 0.76
C GLN A 39 8.20 -11.31 1.78
N MET A 40 7.00 -11.77 1.40
CA MET A 40 6.15 -12.63 2.23
C MET A 40 6.15 -14.10 1.79
N CYS A 41 6.25 -14.37 0.49
CA CYS A 41 6.06 -15.73 -0.04
C CYS A 41 7.10 -16.15 -1.08
N GLY A 42 8.07 -15.29 -1.42
CA GLY A 42 9.11 -15.56 -2.41
C GLY A 42 8.64 -15.59 -3.87
N GLY A 43 7.35 -15.41 -4.14
CA GLY A 43 6.82 -15.35 -5.51
C GLY A 43 7.10 -14.01 -6.19
N PHE A 44 6.69 -13.86 -7.45
CA PHE A 44 6.84 -12.59 -8.18
C PHE A 44 6.05 -11.45 -7.52
N ALA A 45 6.71 -10.31 -7.31
CA ALA A 45 6.15 -9.10 -6.76
C ALA A 45 5.94 -8.04 -7.84
N ASP A 46 4.75 -7.47 -7.84
CA ASP A 46 4.37 -6.39 -8.73
C ASP A 46 4.00 -5.12 -7.97
N VAL A 47 3.66 -5.20 -6.68
CA VAL A 47 3.25 -4.05 -5.86
C VAL A 47 4.26 -3.76 -4.75
N ALA A 48 4.27 -2.51 -4.30
CA ALA A 48 5.07 -2.04 -3.17
C ALA A 48 4.12 -1.61 -2.04
N ASP A 49 4.41 -2.05 -0.82
CA ASP A 49 3.66 -1.72 0.40
C ASP A 49 4.58 -1.04 1.40
N HIS A 50 4.06 -0.06 2.16
CA HIS A 50 4.84 0.62 3.20
C HIS A 50 5.10 -0.31 4.39
N HIS A 51 6.36 -0.37 4.83
CA HIS A 51 6.82 -1.23 5.94
C HIS A 51 8.20 -0.75 6.47
N PRO A 52 8.47 -0.80 7.79
CA PRO A 52 7.59 -1.22 8.88
C PRO A 52 6.55 -0.17 9.29
N LEU A 53 6.81 1.10 8.96
CA LEU A 53 5.91 2.20 9.22
C LEU A 53 4.94 2.38 8.06
N SER A 54 3.71 2.74 8.37
CA SER A 54 2.74 3.20 7.37
C SER A 54 3.15 4.54 6.78
N ARG A 55 2.64 4.85 5.58
CA ARG A 55 2.84 6.17 4.96
C ARG A 55 2.49 7.33 5.90
N ARG A 56 1.44 7.18 6.71
CA ARG A 56 0.99 8.22 7.67
C ARG A 56 2.00 8.42 8.79
N GLU A 57 2.57 7.34 9.32
CA GLU A 57 3.59 7.40 10.37
C GLU A 57 4.88 8.03 9.83
N LEU A 58 5.29 7.71 8.60
CA LEU A 58 6.44 8.33 7.95
C LEU A 58 6.25 9.84 7.80
N VAL A 59 5.10 10.27 7.27
CA VAL A 59 4.77 11.69 7.13
C VAL A 59 4.71 12.38 8.49
N ALA A 60 4.11 11.76 9.50
CA ALA A 60 4.04 12.31 10.85
C ALA A 60 5.41 12.44 11.52
N ALA A 61 6.33 11.53 11.20
CA ALA A 61 7.73 11.58 11.64
C ALA A 61 8.62 12.53 10.81
N GLY A 62 8.07 13.20 9.79
CA GLY A 62 8.84 14.07 8.89
C GLY A 62 9.79 13.31 7.95
N LEU A 63 9.58 12.01 7.77
CA LEU A 63 10.37 11.16 6.89
C LEU A 63 9.81 11.17 5.45
N ASP A 64 10.69 10.90 4.48
CA ASP A 64 10.29 10.73 3.08
C ASP A 64 9.50 9.43 2.91
N ALA A 65 8.17 9.55 2.83
CA ALA A 65 7.29 8.41 2.66
C ALA A 65 7.36 7.77 1.26
N ASP A 66 8.05 8.39 0.30
CA ASP A 66 8.33 7.83 -1.02
C ASP A 66 9.79 7.33 -1.15
N ASP A 67 10.53 7.24 -0.04
CA ASP A 67 11.81 6.55 0.01
C ASP A 67 11.60 5.03 -0.02
N PRO A 68 12.18 4.31 -1.01
CA PRO A 68 12.07 2.87 -1.12
C PRO A 68 12.45 2.12 0.16
N GLN A 69 13.36 2.64 0.99
CA GLN A 69 13.79 1.97 2.23
C GLN A 69 12.63 1.65 3.19
N TYR A 70 11.53 2.41 3.10
CA TYR A 70 10.32 2.19 3.92
C TYR A 70 9.24 1.40 3.18
N GLY A 71 9.60 0.65 2.15
CA GLY A 71 8.70 -0.22 1.42
C GLY A 71 9.18 -1.67 1.40
N ARG A 72 8.27 -2.58 1.04
CA ARG A 72 8.56 -3.98 0.70
C ARG A 72 7.82 -4.39 -0.55
N ALA A 73 8.43 -5.22 -1.39
CA ALA A 73 7.82 -5.78 -2.58
C ALA A 73 6.89 -6.94 -2.20
N LEU A 74 5.68 -6.95 -2.74
CA LEU A 74 4.68 -7.99 -2.51
C LEU A 74 4.03 -8.41 -3.83
N CYS A 75 3.58 -9.65 -3.89
CA CYS A 75 2.59 -10.06 -4.88
C CYS A 75 1.20 -9.52 -4.48
N VAL A 76 0.33 -9.27 -5.46
CA VAL A 76 -1.06 -8.83 -5.22
C VAL A 76 -1.79 -9.69 -4.18
N TYR A 77 -1.60 -11.01 -4.21
CA TYR A 77 -2.23 -11.92 -3.25
C TYR A 77 -1.80 -11.63 -1.80
N CYS A 78 -0.49 -11.54 -1.54
CA CYS A 78 0.03 -11.25 -0.21
C CYS A 78 -0.31 -9.82 0.22
N HIS A 79 -0.25 -8.86 -0.69
CA HIS A 79 -0.65 -7.47 -0.44
C HIS A 79 -2.12 -7.38 -0.02
N ASN A 80 -3.03 -7.99 -0.76
CA ASN A 80 -4.47 -7.98 -0.46
C ASN A 80 -4.80 -8.75 0.83
N ARG A 81 -4.07 -9.84 1.13
CA ARG A 81 -4.20 -10.56 2.40
C ARG A 81 -3.72 -9.73 3.58
N HIS A 82 -2.63 -8.97 3.42
CA HIS A 82 -2.11 -8.12 4.49
C HIS A 82 -3.01 -6.90 4.72
N THR A 83 -3.36 -6.17 3.66
CA THR A 83 -4.31 -5.05 3.73
C THR A 83 -5.68 -5.52 4.19
N GLY A 84 -6.17 -6.68 3.77
CA GLY A 84 -7.43 -7.25 4.26
C GLY A 84 -7.42 -7.60 5.75
N ARG A 85 -6.24 -7.93 6.32
CA ARG A 85 -6.05 -8.18 7.76
C ARG A 85 -5.87 -6.89 8.56
N THR A 86 -5.17 -5.89 8.02
CA THR A 86 -4.98 -4.59 8.68
C THR A 86 -6.19 -3.67 8.55
N GLN A 87 -7.05 -3.88 7.54
CA GLN A 87 -8.36 -3.23 7.36
C GLN A 87 -9.49 -3.92 8.14
N GLY A 88 -9.16 -4.75 9.15
CA GLY A 88 -10.09 -5.17 10.21
C GLY A 88 -10.75 -4.01 10.97
N HIS A 89 -10.31 -2.76 10.73
CA HIS A 89 -11.01 -1.54 11.15
C HIS A 89 -11.75 -0.83 10.00
N GLY A 90 -12.34 -1.59 9.06
CA GLY A 90 -13.14 -1.04 7.97
C GLY A 90 -14.47 -1.73 7.68
N ASN A 91 -14.71 -2.96 8.16
CA ASN A 91 -15.88 -3.75 7.75
C ASN A 91 -16.58 -4.50 8.91
N LEU A 92 -16.76 -3.86 10.07
CA LEU A 92 -17.88 -4.25 10.95
C LEU A 92 -19.19 -3.76 10.33
N GLY A 93 -19.71 -4.53 9.36
CA GLY A 93 -20.84 -4.07 8.57
C GLY A 93 -21.47 -5.08 7.62
N LYS A 94 -21.51 -6.37 7.98
CA LYS A 94 -22.70 -7.23 7.94
C LYS A 94 -22.33 -8.70 8.04
N ALA A 95 -22.57 -9.24 9.23
CA ALA A 95 -23.06 -10.59 9.35
C ALA A 95 -24.39 -10.72 8.61
N ARG A 96 -24.50 -11.74 7.76
CA ARG A 96 -25.66 -12.60 7.58
C ARG A 96 -25.29 -13.73 6.62
#